data_AF-A0AAC9W1Q1-F1
#
_entry.id   AF-A0AAC9W1Q1-F1
#
_cell.length_a   1.000
_cell.length_b   1.000
_cell.length_c   1.000
_cell.angle_alpha   90.00
_cell.angle_beta   90.00
_cell.angle_gamma   90.00
#
_symmetry.space_group_name_H-M   'P 1'
#
loop_
_entity.id
_entity.type
_entity.pdbx_description
1 polymer ?
#
loop_
_entity_poly.entity_id
_entity_poly.type
_entity_poly.pdbx_seq_one_letter_code
_entity_poly.pdbx_strand_id
1 'polypeptide(L)'
;MHELVTVRPDNFVDVADYIPTIETDVKYYSGDNFVGERIEGYNAPIILITRETAEALKAAQSKLMTKGYCLRVYDGYRPQRAVEHFLRWKDRPETGITKARHYPDFTKAEVFDEGFIAARSTHTRGSTVDLTVVDMRNGQELDMGGFFDYFEESSYSNYTDLTAIQSRNRMMLKYLMLSCGFEPFFQEWWHFTLSNEPYPNTYFDFEIQ
;
A
#
# COMPACT_ATOMS: atom_id res chain seq x y z
N MET A 1 20.39 10.47 13.55
CA MET A 1 20.04 9.51 12.49
C MET A 1 19.74 8.19 13.16
N HIS A 2 18.54 7.63 12.97
CA HIS A 2 18.33 6.24 13.36
C HIS A 2 19.04 5.37 12.32
N GLU A 3 19.76 4.37 12.79
CA GLU A 3 20.48 3.42 11.95
C GLU A 3 19.47 2.56 11.17
N LEU A 4 19.63 2.48 9.85
CA LEU A 4 18.80 1.63 9.01
C LEU A 4 19.20 0.18 9.20
N VAL A 5 18.22 -0.71 9.36
CA VAL A 5 18.47 -2.15 9.46
C VAL A 5 18.43 -2.77 8.07
N THR A 6 19.58 -3.25 7.59
CA THR A 6 19.76 -3.80 6.23
C THR A 6 19.73 -5.32 6.16
N VAL A 7 19.61 -5.99 7.30
CA VAL A 7 19.42 -7.44 7.40
C VAL A 7 17.94 -7.72 7.63
N ARG A 8 17.34 -8.55 6.77
CA ARG A 8 15.94 -8.97 6.89
C ARG A 8 15.74 -9.77 8.18
N PRO A 9 14.85 -9.35 9.10
CA PRO A 9 14.48 -10.15 10.26
C PRO A 9 13.68 -11.41 9.88
N ASP A 10 13.83 -12.47 10.66
CA ASP A 10 13.19 -13.79 10.41
C ASP A 10 11.65 -13.76 10.49
N ASN A 11 11.08 -12.73 11.12
CA ASN A 11 9.62 -12.57 11.17
C ASN A 11 9.05 -11.87 9.94
N PHE A 12 9.84 -11.48 8.93
CA PHE A 12 9.28 -11.05 7.65
C PHE A 12 8.92 -12.26 6.79
N VAL A 13 7.68 -12.31 6.32
CA VAL A 13 7.13 -13.39 5.50
C VAL A 13 6.63 -12.85 4.17
N ASP A 14 6.65 -13.68 3.13
CA ASP A 14 5.93 -13.39 1.88
C ASP A 14 4.42 -13.59 2.10
N VAL A 15 3.65 -12.57 1.75
CA VAL A 15 2.18 -12.55 1.81
C VAL A 15 1.57 -13.71 1.03
N ALA A 16 2.04 -13.98 -0.19
CA ALA A 16 1.47 -15.00 -1.06
C ALA A 16 1.71 -16.41 -0.50
N ASP A 17 2.90 -16.66 0.04
CA ASP A 17 3.22 -17.93 0.69
C ASP A 17 2.44 -18.11 2.01
N TYR A 18 2.28 -17.05 2.80
CA TYR A 18 1.63 -17.13 4.11
C TYR A 18 0.10 -17.20 4.02
N ILE A 19 -0.49 -16.58 2.99
CA ILE A 19 -1.93 -16.50 2.75
C ILE A 19 -2.22 -16.86 1.28
N PRO A 20 -2.16 -18.14 0.86
CA PRO A 20 -2.25 -18.52 -0.57
C PRO A 20 -3.56 -18.16 -1.29
N THR A 21 -4.59 -17.73 -0.57
CA THR A 21 -5.86 -17.27 -1.14
C THR A 21 -5.90 -15.77 -1.40
N ILE A 22 -4.89 -15.02 -0.95
CA ILE A 22 -4.79 -13.58 -1.18
C ILE A 22 -4.21 -13.33 -2.57
N GLU A 23 -4.62 -12.22 -3.19
CA GLU A 23 -4.02 -11.79 -4.44
C GLU A 23 -2.92 -10.75 -4.17
N THR A 24 -1.89 -10.74 -5.02
CA THR A 24 -0.79 -9.77 -4.96
C THR A 24 -0.58 -9.16 -6.33
N ASP A 25 -0.41 -7.84 -6.38
CA ASP A 25 -0.05 -7.08 -7.57
C ASP A 25 1.07 -6.11 -7.21
N VAL A 26 2.32 -6.58 -7.27
CA VAL A 26 3.50 -5.87 -6.75
C VAL A 26 3.86 -4.67 -7.63
N LYS A 27 3.12 -3.57 -7.50
CA LYS A 27 3.18 -2.40 -8.38
C LYS A 27 4.59 -1.86 -8.57
N TYR A 28 5.34 -1.75 -7.47
CA TYR A 28 6.69 -1.19 -7.45
C TYR A 28 7.79 -2.11 -8.02
N TYR A 29 7.50 -3.39 -8.27
CA TYR A 29 8.40 -4.29 -9.03
C TYR A 29 8.36 -4.01 -10.54
N SER A 30 7.29 -3.37 -11.03
CA SER A 30 7.09 -3.04 -12.44
C SER A 30 7.10 -1.52 -12.68
N GLY A 31 6.87 -1.07 -13.91
CA GLY A 31 6.65 0.34 -14.23
C GLY A 31 5.20 0.80 -14.08
N ASP A 32 4.26 -0.07 -13.67
CA ASP A 32 2.86 0.30 -13.41
C ASP A 32 2.72 0.94 -12.02
N ASN A 33 3.35 2.10 -11.85
CA ASN A 33 3.29 2.94 -10.65
C ASN A 33 3.52 4.41 -11.03
N PHE A 34 3.36 5.33 -10.08
CA PHE A 34 3.45 6.78 -10.34
C PHE A 34 4.83 7.26 -10.80
N VAL A 35 5.92 6.52 -10.53
CA VAL A 35 7.26 6.86 -11.03
C VAL A 35 7.41 6.47 -12.51
N GLY A 36 6.71 5.41 -12.94
CA GLY A 36 6.73 4.92 -14.31
C GLY A 36 7.89 3.96 -14.64
N GLU A 37 8.62 3.49 -13.61
CA GLU A 37 9.71 2.53 -13.72
C GLU A 37 9.77 1.63 -12.47
N ARG A 38 10.58 0.57 -12.51
CA ARG A 38 10.80 -0.28 -11.34
C ARG A 38 11.44 0.53 -10.22
N ILE A 39 10.91 0.38 -9.01
CA ILE A 39 11.42 1.09 -7.84
C ILE A 39 12.62 0.36 -7.25
N GLU A 40 13.64 1.11 -6.84
CA GLU A 40 14.84 0.55 -6.21
C GLU A 40 14.49 -0.24 -4.94
N GLY A 41 15.10 -1.42 -4.78
CA GLY A 41 14.83 -2.33 -3.67
C GLY A 41 13.74 -3.37 -3.95
N TYR A 42 12.92 -3.20 -4.99
CA TYR A 42 11.94 -4.20 -5.44
C TYR A 42 12.57 -5.11 -6.52
N ASN A 43 13.40 -6.06 -6.10
CA ASN A 43 14.13 -6.97 -7.00
C ASN A 43 13.38 -8.29 -7.28
N ALA A 44 12.29 -8.57 -6.55
CA ALA A 44 11.38 -9.69 -6.76
C ALA A 44 9.90 -9.27 -6.71
N PRO A 45 8.99 -9.96 -7.44
CA PRO A 45 7.56 -9.69 -7.42
C PRO A 45 6.87 -10.32 -6.20
N ILE A 46 7.39 -10.08 -5.00
CA ILE A 46 6.84 -10.59 -3.74
C ILE A 46 6.51 -9.44 -2.80
N ILE A 47 5.56 -9.65 -1.88
CA ILE A 47 5.19 -8.66 -0.87
C ILE A 47 5.62 -9.20 0.48
N LEU A 48 6.59 -8.54 1.10
CA LEU A 48 7.06 -8.91 2.43
C LEU A 48 6.33 -8.10 3.49
N ILE A 49 5.90 -8.74 4.57
CA ILE A 49 5.37 -8.05 5.76
C ILE A 49 5.82 -8.80 7.01
N THR A 50 5.74 -8.16 8.17
CA THR A 50 5.93 -8.86 9.45
C THR A 50 4.86 -9.96 9.62
N ARG A 51 5.24 -11.06 10.26
CA ARG A 51 4.37 -12.22 10.52
C ARG A 51 3.10 -11.82 11.27
N GLU A 52 3.23 -10.89 12.20
CA GLU A 52 2.13 -10.31 12.97
C GLU A 52 1.12 -9.60 12.06
N THR A 53 1.60 -8.83 11.08
CA THR A 53 0.76 -8.23 10.05
C THR A 53 0.12 -9.29 9.16
N ALA A 54 0.85 -10.35 8.80
CA ALA A 54 0.33 -11.44 7.98
C ALA A 54 -0.78 -12.22 8.70
N GLU A 55 -0.68 -12.44 10.00
CA GLU A 55 -1.72 -13.07 10.82
C GLU A 55 -3.00 -12.21 10.88
N ALA A 56 -2.86 -10.91 11.10
CA ALA A 56 -3.97 -9.97 11.09
C ALA A 56 -4.64 -9.89 9.69
N LEU A 57 -3.83 -9.85 8.64
CA LEU A 57 -4.30 -9.82 7.25
C LEU A 57 -5.01 -11.11 6.86
N LYS A 58 -4.52 -12.26 7.33
CA LYS A 58 -5.18 -13.57 7.14
C LYS A 58 -6.58 -13.62 7.75
N ALA A 59 -6.77 -12.98 8.91
CA ALA A 59 -8.09 -12.84 9.51
C ALA A 59 -9.02 -11.96 8.66
N ALA A 60 -8.52 -10.86 8.09
CA ALA A 60 -9.29 -10.00 7.18
C ALA A 60 -9.68 -10.75 5.89
N GLN A 61 -8.73 -11.44 5.27
CA GLN A 61 -8.94 -12.29 4.10
C GLN A 61 -10.02 -13.36 4.36
N SER A 62 -9.93 -14.06 5.50
CA SER A 62 -10.88 -15.11 5.87
C SER A 62 -12.31 -14.57 6.01
N LYS A 63 -12.48 -13.37 6.60
CA LYS A 63 -13.78 -12.71 6.72
C LYS A 63 -14.37 -12.33 5.35
N LEU A 64 -13.56 -11.81 4.42
CA LEU A 64 -14.02 -11.46 3.07
C LEU A 64 -14.41 -12.67 2.23
N MET A 65 -13.66 -13.77 2.35
CA MET A 65 -13.96 -15.00 1.60
C MET A 65 -15.35 -15.54 1.92
N THR A 66 -15.84 -15.39 3.16
CA THR A 66 -17.23 -15.78 3.51
C THR A 66 -18.31 -14.98 2.75
N LYS A 67 -17.94 -13.87 2.13
CA LYS A 67 -18.80 -12.96 1.38
C LYS A 67 -18.55 -13.02 -0.15
N GLY A 68 -17.68 -13.92 -0.61
CA GLY A 68 -17.30 -14.03 -2.03
C GLY A 68 -16.31 -12.95 -2.49
N TYR A 69 -15.53 -12.38 -1.57
CA TYR A 69 -14.49 -11.40 -1.86
C TYR A 69 -13.12 -11.89 -1.41
N CYS A 70 -12.05 -11.35 -2.00
CA CYS A 70 -10.67 -11.52 -1.54
C CYS A 70 -9.96 -10.16 -1.46
N LEU A 71 -8.86 -10.09 -0.72
CA LEU A 71 -7.95 -8.95 -0.73
C LEU A 71 -6.98 -9.06 -1.91
N ARG A 72 -6.65 -7.92 -2.50
CA ARG A 72 -5.49 -7.76 -3.37
C ARG A 72 -4.53 -6.75 -2.74
N VAL A 73 -3.29 -7.16 -2.50
CA VAL A 73 -2.25 -6.34 -1.89
C VAL A 73 -1.31 -5.80 -2.96
N TYR A 74 -1.05 -4.50 -2.93
CA TYR A 74 -0.17 -3.80 -3.86
C TYR A 74 1.23 -3.59 -3.31
N ASP A 75 1.31 -3.26 -2.02
CA ASP A 75 2.57 -3.03 -1.31
C ASP A 75 2.47 -3.44 0.17
N GLY A 76 3.63 -3.71 0.75
CA GLY A 76 3.83 -4.10 2.15
C GLY A 76 5.07 -3.43 2.72
N TYR A 77 6.10 -4.20 3.05
CA TYR A 77 7.40 -3.66 3.36
C TYR A 77 7.98 -2.88 2.18
N ARG A 78 8.35 -1.61 2.43
CA ARG A 78 9.00 -0.73 1.46
C ARG A 78 10.40 -0.35 1.95
N PRO A 79 11.48 -0.81 1.27
CA PRO A 79 12.85 -0.43 1.64
C PRO A 79 13.05 1.09 1.69
N GLN A 80 13.89 1.59 2.59
CA GLN A 80 14.17 3.03 2.66
C GLN A 80 14.71 3.57 1.31
N ARG A 81 15.51 2.79 0.58
CA ARG A 81 15.98 3.16 -0.77
C ARG A 81 14.86 3.39 -1.78
N ALA A 82 13.71 2.73 -1.63
CA ALA A 82 12.53 2.98 -2.45
C ALA A 82 11.94 4.36 -2.14
N VAL A 83 11.88 4.73 -0.86
CA VAL A 83 11.46 6.08 -0.44
C VAL A 83 12.43 7.14 -0.96
N GLU A 84 13.74 6.87 -0.90
CA GLU A 84 14.75 7.75 -1.49
C GLU A 84 14.62 7.86 -3.02
N HIS A 85 14.20 6.78 -3.69
CA HIS A 85 13.90 6.82 -5.11
C HIS A 85 12.72 7.76 -5.41
N PHE A 86 11.65 7.71 -4.61
CA PHE A 86 10.53 8.65 -4.71
C PHE A 86 10.98 10.09 -4.51
N LEU A 87 11.83 10.36 -3.52
CA LEU A 87 12.40 11.69 -3.29
C LEU A 87 13.21 12.18 -4.49
N ARG A 88 14.06 11.33 -5.08
CA ARG A 88 14.77 11.69 -6.32
C ARG A 88 13.81 11.93 -7.48
N TRP A 89 12.74 11.16 -7.60
CA TRP A 89 11.73 11.35 -8.64
C TRP A 89 11.01 12.70 -8.52
N LYS A 90 10.76 13.19 -7.30
CA LYS A 90 10.21 14.54 -7.03
C LYS A 90 11.04 15.62 -7.71
N ASP A 91 12.36 15.50 -7.63
CA ASP A 91 13.32 16.50 -8.12
C ASP A 91 13.64 16.36 -9.62
N ARG A 92 13.23 15.25 -10.27
CA ARG A 92 13.38 15.09 -11.72
C ARG A 92 12.38 15.97 -12.48
N PRO A 93 12.75 16.53 -13.65
CA PRO A 93 11.80 17.20 -14.53
C PRO A 93 10.53 16.38 -14.78
N GLU A 94 9.38 17.05 -14.86
CA GLU A 94 8.11 16.40 -15.17
C GLU A 94 8.12 15.90 -16.62
N THR A 95 7.87 14.61 -16.82
CA THR A 95 7.82 13.98 -18.14
C THR A 95 6.38 13.83 -18.65
N GLY A 96 5.39 13.89 -17.75
CA GLY A 96 3.98 13.76 -18.05
C GLY A 96 3.51 12.31 -18.29
N ILE A 97 4.41 11.32 -18.24
CA ILE A 97 4.11 9.91 -18.56
C ILE A 97 3.04 9.35 -17.61
N THR A 98 3.18 9.60 -16.31
CA THR A 98 2.29 9.07 -15.26
C THR A 98 1.36 10.13 -14.68
N LYS A 99 1.64 11.43 -14.90
CA LYS A 99 0.89 12.55 -14.31
C LYS A 99 -0.61 12.46 -14.53
N ALA A 100 -1.06 12.31 -15.78
CA ALA A 100 -2.49 12.28 -16.10
C ALA A 100 -3.23 11.12 -15.42
N ARG A 101 -2.52 10.04 -15.08
CA ARG A 101 -3.10 8.89 -14.41
C ARG A 101 -3.03 9.04 -12.89
N HIS A 102 -1.87 9.38 -12.33
CA HIS A 102 -1.61 9.27 -10.89
C HIS A 102 -1.77 10.57 -10.10
N TYR A 103 -1.58 11.73 -10.72
CA TYR A 103 -1.59 13.02 -10.02
C TYR A 103 -1.95 14.16 -11.01
N PRO A 104 -3.12 14.08 -11.67
CA PRO A 104 -3.47 15.02 -12.74
C PRO A 104 -3.54 16.46 -12.22
N ASP A 105 -4.08 16.65 -11.01
CA ASP A 105 -4.33 17.96 -10.40
C ASP A 105 -3.17 18.49 -9.55
N PHE A 106 -2.15 17.66 -9.26
CA PHE A 106 -1.00 18.05 -8.46
C PHE A 106 0.31 18.10 -9.27
N THR A 107 1.22 18.96 -8.88
CA THR A 107 2.64 18.84 -9.22
C THR A 107 3.28 17.74 -8.38
N LYS A 108 4.45 17.24 -8.80
CA LYS A 108 5.22 16.31 -7.95
C LYS A 108 5.53 16.88 -6.58
N ALA A 109 5.71 18.20 -6.45
CA ALA A 109 5.96 18.80 -5.14
C ALA A 109 4.73 18.70 -4.23
N GLU A 110 3.56 19.06 -4.77
CA GLU A 110 2.26 19.01 -4.07
C GLU A 110 1.89 17.60 -3.63
N VAL A 111 2.19 16.56 -4.40
CA VAL A 111 2.00 15.14 -3.97
C VAL A 111 2.67 14.85 -2.62
N PHE A 112 3.83 15.46 -2.33
CA PHE A 112 4.52 15.29 -1.05
C PHE A 112 3.99 16.26 0.00
N ASP A 113 3.65 17.48 -0.38
CA ASP A 113 3.17 18.51 0.54
C ASP A 113 1.78 18.15 1.10
N GLU A 114 0.94 17.49 0.31
CA GLU A 114 -0.35 16.90 0.73
C GLU A 114 -0.19 15.61 1.57
N GLY A 115 1.02 15.04 1.58
CA GLY A 115 1.38 13.91 2.44
C GLY A 115 1.03 12.53 1.89
N PHE A 116 0.79 12.38 0.58
CA PHE A 116 0.71 11.06 -0.07
C PHE A 116 2.06 10.33 -0.02
N ILE A 117 3.15 11.06 -0.25
CA ILE A 117 4.50 10.49 -0.17
C ILE A 117 5.26 11.13 1.00
N ALA A 118 5.66 10.29 1.96
CA ALA A 118 6.45 10.70 3.11
C ALA A 118 7.93 10.29 2.96
N ALA A 119 8.86 11.18 3.34
CA ALA A 119 10.29 10.87 3.42
C ALA A 119 10.62 9.79 4.48
N ARG A 120 9.69 9.55 5.41
CA ARG A 120 9.71 8.43 6.36
C ARG A 120 8.38 7.70 6.28
N SER A 121 8.38 6.56 5.59
CA SER A 121 7.17 5.77 5.39
C SER A 121 6.98 4.76 6.52
N THR A 122 5.74 4.52 6.93
CA THR A 122 5.38 3.43 7.85
C THR A 122 5.60 2.06 7.21
N HIS A 123 5.54 1.96 5.87
CA HIS A 123 5.89 0.74 5.12
C HIS A 123 7.31 0.27 5.40
N THR A 124 8.23 1.21 5.66
CA THR A 124 9.64 0.91 5.96
C THR A 124 9.81 0.21 7.31
N ARG A 125 8.74 0.10 8.12
CA ARG A 125 8.69 -0.67 9.37
C ARG A 125 8.16 -2.10 9.20
N GLY A 126 7.60 -2.42 8.02
CA GLY A 126 7.16 -3.77 7.67
C GLY A 126 5.75 -4.18 8.10
N SER A 127 4.97 -3.24 8.65
CA SER A 127 3.63 -3.53 9.19
C SER A 127 2.51 -2.69 8.58
N THR A 128 2.80 -2.04 7.46
CA THR A 128 1.82 -1.33 6.63
C THR A 128 1.54 -2.13 5.37
N VAL A 129 0.30 -2.08 4.90
CA VAL A 129 -0.15 -2.68 3.65
C VAL A 129 -0.99 -1.70 2.85
N ASP A 130 -0.81 -1.73 1.53
CA ASP A 130 -1.68 -1.05 0.56
C ASP A 130 -2.51 -2.09 -0.16
N LEU A 131 -3.85 -1.97 -0.12
CA LEU A 131 -4.71 -3.02 -0.65
C LEU A 131 -6.11 -2.56 -1.07
N THR A 132 -6.76 -3.42 -1.85
CA THR A 132 -8.18 -3.30 -2.21
C THR A 132 -8.92 -4.63 -2.00
N VAL A 133 -10.19 -4.64 -2.37
CA VAL A 133 -11.06 -5.82 -2.36
C VAL A 133 -11.43 -6.21 -3.78
N VAL A 134 -11.37 -7.50 -4.08
CA VAL A 134 -11.74 -8.10 -5.37
C VAL A 134 -12.97 -8.98 -5.20
N ASP A 135 -13.90 -8.89 -6.15
CA ASP A 135 -15.05 -9.79 -6.28
C ASP A 135 -14.61 -11.10 -6.95
N MET A 136 -14.68 -12.20 -6.20
CA MET A 136 -14.22 -13.51 -6.67
C MET A 136 -15.06 -14.07 -7.81
N ARG A 137 -16.26 -13.52 -8.06
CA ARG A 137 -17.15 -14.00 -9.13
C ARG A 137 -16.69 -13.54 -10.51
N ASN A 138 -16.09 -12.35 -10.60
CA ASN A 138 -15.67 -11.75 -11.86
C ASN A 138 -14.18 -11.37 -11.90
N GLY A 139 -13.46 -11.49 -10.77
CA GLY A 139 -12.04 -11.14 -10.65
C GLY A 139 -11.76 -9.64 -10.68
N GLN A 140 -12.80 -8.80 -10.57
CA GLN A 140 -12.68 -7.35 -10.64
C GLN A 140 -12.56 -6.74 -9.25
N GLU A 141 -11.74 -5.69 -9.15
CA GLU A 141 -11.68 -4.85 -7.96
C GLU A 141 -13.04 -4.17 -7.74
N LEU A 142 -13.42 -4.04 -6.48
CA LEU A 142 -14.56 -3.21 -6.13
C LEU A 142 -14.27 -1.75 -6.49
N ASP A 143 -15.28 -1.07 -7.04
CA ASP A 143 -15.16 0.36 -7.33
C ASP A 143 -14.99 1.15 -6.03
N MET A 144 -13.78 1.68 -5.82
CA MET A 144 -13.43 2.52 -4.67
C MET A 144 -13.46 4.00 -5.03
N GLY A 145 -13.87 4.40 -6.24
CA GLY A 145 -13.86 5.79 -6.70
C GLY A 145 -12.46 6.32 -7.03
N GLY A 146 -11.52 5.40 -7.27
CA GLY A 146 -10.11 5.64 -7.53
C GLY A 146 -9.36 4.32 -7.52
N PHE A 147 -8.07 4.36 -7.79
CA PHE A 147 -7.19 3.18 -7.76
C PHE A 147 -5.97 3.47 -6.88
N PHE A 148 -5.15 2.45 -6.63
CA PHE A 148 -3.91 2.58 -5.87
C PHE A 148 -2.94 3.62 -6.47
N ASP A 149 -2.28 4.41 -5.62
CA ASP A 149 -1.43 5.54 -6.01
C ASP A 149 -2.15 6.59 -6.89
N TYR A 150 -3.46 6.78 -6.69
CA TYR A 150 -4.20 7.91 -7.26
C TYR A 150 -4.12 9.10 -6.30
N PHE A 151 -3.15 9.98 -6.47
CA PHE A 151 -2.87 11.11 -5.59
C PHE A 151 -3.78 12.29 -5.92
N GLU A 152 -4.93 12.31 -5.28
CA GLU A 152 -5.95 13.35 -5.33
C GLU A 152 -6.70 13.44 -4.00
N GLU A 153 -7.37 14.56 -3.74
CA GLU A 153 -8.28 14.69 -2.58
C GLU A 153 -9.34 13.58 -2.53
N SER A 154 -9.74 13.06 -3.71
CA SER A 154 -10.69 11.95 -3.83
C SER A 154 -10.18 10.67 -3.17
N SER A 155 -8.87 10.54 -2.92
CA SER A 155 -8.27 9.40 -2.22
C SER A 155 -8.33 9.49 -0.70
N TYR A 156 -8.66 10.66 -0.14
CA TYR A 156 -8.79 10.84 1.30
C TYR A 156 -9.84 9.88 1.87
N SER A 157 -9.52 9.28 3.01
CA SER A 157 -10.36 8.26 3.68
C SER A 157 -11.70 8.81 4.17
N ASN A 158 -11.84 10.14 4.30
CA ASN A 158 -13.07 10.85 4.66
C ASN A 158 -13.70 11.62 3.49
N TYR A 159 -13.20 11.45 2.26
CA TYR A 159 -13.76 12.10 1.08
C TYR A 159 -15.24 11.74 0.92
N THR A 160 -16.10 12.74 0.72
CA THR A 160 -17.55 12.58 0.78
C THR A 160 -18.24 12.56 -0.57
N ASP A 161 -17.62 13.09 -1.63
CA ASP A 161 -18.21 13.15 -2.97
C ASP A 161 -18.00 11.82 -3.73
N LEU A 162 -18.52 10.75 -3.14
CA LEU A 162 -18.47 9.39 -3.66
C LEU A 162 -19.87 8.92 -4.03
N THR A 163 -19.96 8.05 -5.03
CA THR A 163 -21.22 7.33 -5.24
C THR A 163 -21.55 6.44 -4.03
N ALA A 164 -22.82 6.09 -3.86
CA ALA A 164 -23.26 5.22 -2.77
C ALA A 164 -22.53 3.85 -2.76
N ILE A 165 -22.17 3.33 -3.94
CA ILE A 165 -21.42 2.08 -4.07
C ILE A 165 -19.98 2.26 -3.58
N GLN A 166 -19.30 3.32 -4.03
CA GLN A 166 -17.92 3.62 -3.64
C GLN A 166 -17.78 3.88 -2.14
N SER A 167 -18.68 4.70 -1.58
CA SER A 167 -18.74 4.96 -0.14
C SER A 167 -18.94 3.66 0.66
N ARG A 168 -19.85 2.79 0.23
CA ARG A 168 -20.07 1.49 0.86
C ARG A 168 -18.85 0.59 0.78
N ASN A 169 -18.17 0.54 -0.37
CA ASN A 169 -17.00 -0.31 -0.56
C ASN A 169 -15.82 0.15 0.31
N ARG A 170 -15.54 1.46 0.35
CA ARG A 170 -14.51 2.04 1.24
C ARG A 170 -14.84 1.82 2.72
N MET A 171 -16.09 2.02 3.13
CA MET A 171 -16.52 1.73 4.51
C MET A 171 -16.34 0.25 4.85
N MET A 172 -16.74 -0.66 3.97
CA MET A 172 -16.56 -2.09 4.17
C MET A 172 -15.09 -2.44 4.38
N LEU A 173 -14.20 -1.94 3.51
CA LEU A 173 -12.77 -2.17 3.63
C LEU A 173 -12.22 -1.59 4.94
N LYS A 174 -12.50 -0.32 5.23
CA LYS A 174 -12.07 0.36 6.45
C LYS A 174 -12.48 -0.39 7.72
N TYR A 175 -13.76 -0.76 7.84
CA TYR A 175 -14.25 -1.46 9.03
C TYR A 175 -13.76 -2.90 9.12
N LEU A 176 -13.55 -3.58 7.99
CA LEU A 176 -12.88 -4.88 7.98
C LEU A 176 -11.49 -4.78 8.58
N MET A 177 -10.67 -3.86 8.08
CA MET A 177 -9.28 -3.68 8.50
C MET A 177 -9.20 -3.25 9.97
N LEU A 178 -10.02 -2.29 10.40
CA LEU A 178 -10.17 -1.91 11.82
C LEU A 178 -10.52 -3.12 12.70
N SER A 179 -11.45 -3.97 12.26
CA SER A 179 -11.84 -5.18 13.01
C SER A 179 -10.74 -6.25 13.10
N CYS A 180 -9.64 -6.06 12.38
CA CYS A 180 -8.45 -6.91 12.38
C CYS A 180 -7.21 -6.21 12.97
N GLY A 181 -7.38 -5.05 13.62
CA GLY A 181 -6.29 -4.36 14.32
C GLY A 181 -5.41 -3.48 13.43
N PHE A 182 -5.94 -3.01 12.30
CA PHE A 182 -5.27 -2.04 11.45
C PHE A 182 -5.88 -0.64 11.62
N GLU A 183 -5.04 0.38 11.58
CA GLU A 183 -5.44 1.78 11.50
C GLU A 183 -5.39 2.28 10.04
N PRO A 184 -6.44 2.98 9.55
CA PRO A 184 -6.42 3.62 8.25
C PRO A 184 -5.53 4.86 8.24
N PHE A 185 -5.02 5.23 7.07
CA PHE A 185 -4.37 6.52 6.85
C PHE A 185 -5.35 7.56 6.30
N PHE A 186 -5.15 8.83 6.68
CA PHE A 186 -6.11 9.88 6.32
C PHE A 186 -6.10 10.15 4.81
N GLN A 187 -4.92 10.28 4.21
CA GLN A 187 -4.72 10.66 2.82
C GLN A 187 -5.08 9.54 1.82
N GLU A 188 -5.11 8.29 2.25
CA GLU A 188 -5.17 7.15 1.33
C GLU A 188 -6.14 6.08 1.83
N TRP A 189 -7.22 5.84 1.09
CA TRP A 189 -8.23 4.84 1.48
C TRP A 189 -7.73 3.40 1.44
N TRP A 190 -6.63 3.12 0.73
CA TRP A 190 -6.03 1.78 0.57
C TRP A 190 -4.96 1.45 1.62
N HIS A 191 -4.45 2.45 2.36
CA HIS A 191 -3.30 2.33 3.26
C HIS A 191 -3.72 2.01 4.69
N PHE A 192 -3.14 0.93 5.23
CA PHE A 192 -3.46 0.43 6.57
C PHE A 192 -2.20 -0.01 7.32
N THR A 193 -2.04 0.44 8.57
CA THR A 193 -0.90 0.05 9.44
C THR A 193 -1.40 -0.75 10.64
N LEU A 194 -0.76 -1.87 10.95
CA LEU A 194 -1.09 -2.67 12.14
C LEU A 194 -0.85 -1.86 13.42
N SER A 195 -1.86 -1.71 14.28
CA SER A 195 -1.76 -0.85 15.48
C SER A 195 -0.70 -1.34 16.47
N ASN A 196 -0.57 -2.67 16.62
CA ASN A 196 0.41 -3.32 17.51
C ASN A 196 1.58 -3.89 16.70
N GLU A 197 2.20 -3.07 15.85
CA GLU A 197 3.35 -3.49 15.05
C GLU A 197 4.58 -3.85 15.90
N PRO A 198 5.38 -4.84 15.50
CA PRO A 198 6.59 -5.26 16.23
C PRO A 198 7.73 -4.24 16.15
N TYR A 199 7.72 -3.34 15.15
CA TYR A 199 8.85 -2.46 14.82
C TYR A 199 8.48 -0.97 14.69
N PRO A 200 7.78 -0.35 15.67
CA PRO A 200 7.22 1.00 15.53
C PRO A 200 8.25 2.11 15.32
N ASN A 201 9.51 1.86 15.72
CA ASN A 201 10.61 2.81 15.66
C ASN A 201 11.79 2.31 14.79
N THR A 202 11.64 1.20 14.07
CA THR A 202 12.71 0.61 13.26
C THR A 202 12.40 0.77 11.78
N TYR A 203 13.33 1.36 11.05
CA TYR A 203 13.23 1.55 9.60
C TYR A 203 14.24 0.61 8.91
N PHE A 204 13.75 -0.24 8.02
CA PHE A 204 14.54 -1.25 7.33
C PHE A 204 14.93 -0.82 5.90
N ASP A 205 16.08 -1.29 5.42
CA ASP A 205 16.54 -1.07 4.05
C ASP A 205 17.16 -2.34 3.42
N PHE A 206 16.61 -3.52 3.76
CA PHE A 206 16.97 -4.74 3.03
C PHE A 206 16.19 -4.80 1.71
N GLU A 207 16.76 -5.42 0.68
CA GLU A 207 16.08 -5.56 -0.60
C GLU A 207 15.03 -6.68 -0.57
N ILE A 208 13.97 -6.49 -1.34
CA ILE A 208 12.98 -7.51 -1.63
C ILE A 208 13.53 -8.35 -2.79
N GLN A 209 13.97 -9.57 -2.49
CA GLN A 209 14.63 -10.50 -3.41
C GLN A 209 14.21 -11.94 -3.13
#